data_AF-A0A2E2UAP5-F1
#
_entry.id   AF-A0A2E2UAP5-F1
#
_cell.length_a   1.000
_cell.length_b   1.000
_cell.length_c   1.000
_cell.angle_alpha   90.00
_cell.angle_beta   90.00
_cell.angle_gamma   90.00
#
_symmetry.space_group_name_H-M   'P 1'
#
loop_
_entity.id
_entity.type
_entity.pdbx_description
1 polymer ?
#
loop_
_entity_poly.entity_id
_entity_poly.type
_entity_poly.pdbx_seq_one_letter_code
_entity_poly.pdbx_strand_id
1 'polypeptide(L)'
;MARRHYSKQSPGKKLIAKLKSSPFMPVFFVFTIIGALYVFTRMKGIEQDYKYNDLAKRIDVQKIQNKELKAKKARELSVKNLKAYAKKYNLQEPDEKHIIVVPKK
;
A
#
# COMPACT_ATOMS: atom_id res chain seq x y z
N MET A 1 -0.87 31.48 70.68
CA MET A 1 -1.69 31.88 69.52
C MET A 1 -1.11 31.29 68.25
N ALA A 2 -1.71 30.25 67.68
CA ALA A 2 -1.24 29.64 66.44
C ALA A 2 -1.72 30.45 65.22
N ARG A 3 -0.79 31.05 64.48
CA ARG A 3 -1.09 31.77 63.23
C ARG A 3 -1.45 30.76 62.15
N ARG A 4 -2.71 30.72 61.73
CA ARG A 4 -3.16 29.93 60.57
C ARG A 4 -2.63 30.57 59.29
N HIS A 5 -1.72 29.89 58.60
CA HIS A 5 -1.30 30.23 57.24
C HIS A 5 -2.44 29.92 56.27
N TYR A 6 -3.20 30.93 55.85
CA TYR A 6 -4.13 30.81 54.74
C TYR A 6 -3.34 30.85 53.42
N SER A 7 -3.11 29.67 52.82
CA SER A 7 -2.55 29.62 51.47
C SER A 7 -3.57 30.16 50.47
N LYS A 8 -3.16 31.18 49.69
CA LYS A 8 -3.98 31.83 48.67
C LYS A 8 -4.08 30.89 47.47
N GLN A 9 -5.06 29.98 47.48
CA GLN A 9 -5.24 28.99 46.41
C GLN A 9 -5.73 29.69 45.14
N SER A 10 -4.94 29.61 44.06
CA SER A 10 -5.21 30.30 42.80
C SER A 10 -6.50 29.79 42.11
N PRO A 11 -7.25 30.65 41.40
CA PRO A 11 -8.55 30.31 40.81
C PRO A 11 -8.46 29.12 39.83
N GLY A 12 -7.34 28.97 39.11
CA GLY A 12 -7.10 27.82 38.24
C GLY A 12 -7.03 26.47 38.97
N LYS A 13 -6.47 26.43 40.19
CA LYS A 13 -6.40 25.20 40.99
C LYS A 13 -7.79 24.74 41.46
N LYS A 14 -8.71 25.69 41.71
CA LYS A 14 -10.10 25.40 42.08
C LYS A 14 -10.93 24.85 40.91
N LEU A 15 -10.69 25.36 39.70
CA LEU A 15 -11.31 24.86 38.47
C LEU A 15 -10.89 23.42 38.17
N ILE A 16 -9.58 23.13 38.25
CA ILE A 16 -9.04 21.77 38.05
C ILE A 16 -9.58 20.80 39.11
N ALA A 17 -9.73 21.25 40.37
CA ALA A 17 -10.29 20.44 41.44
C ALA A 17 -11.79 20.11 41.22
N LYS A 18 -12.60 21.08 40.78
CA LYS A 18 -14.01 20.85 40.41
C LYS A 18 -14.18 19.96 39.18
N LEU A 19 -13.26 20.06 38.22
CA LEU A 19 -13.26 19.21 37.03
C LEU A 19 -12.92 17.75 37.41
N LYS A 20 -11.94 17.54 38.31
CA LYS A 20 -11.56 16.22 38.86
C LYS A 20 -12.63 15.54 39.71
N SER A 21 -13.48 16.29 40.40
CA SER A 21 -14.54 15.72 41.25
C SER A 21 -15.80 15.33 40.48
N SER A 22 -15.89 15.61 39.18
CA SER A 22 -17.08 15.30 38.38
C SER A 22 -17.01 13.89 37.79
N PRO A 23 -18.01 13.02 38.05
CA PRO A 23 -18.07 11.68 37.47
C PRO A 23 -18.22 11.67 35.94
N PHE A 24 -18.58 12.82 35.33
CA PHE A 24 -18.78 12.97 33.89
C PHE A 24 -17.47 13.20 33.11
N MET A 25 -16.40 13.57 33.82
CA MET A 25 -15.11 13.91 33.22
C MET A 25 -14.43 12.75 32.47
N PRO A 26 -14.31 11.51 33.03
CA PRO A 26 -13.71 10.40 32.30
C PRO A 26 -14.49 10.04 31.02
N VAL A 27 -15.82 10.15 31.05
CA VAL A 27 -16.68 9.87 29.89
C VAL A 27 -16.40 10.86 28.76
N PHE A 28 -16.30 12.16 29.07
CA PHE A 28 -15.94 13.18 28.08
C PHE A 28 -14.59 12.89 27.42
N PHE A 29 -13.57 12.51 28.20
CA PHE A 29 -12.26 12.16 27.65
C PHE A 29 -12.32 10.96 26.71
N VAL A 30 -13.05 9.90 27.06
CA VAL A 30 -13.25 8.73 26.19
C VAL A 30 -13.90 9.14 24.87
N PHE A 31 -14.96 9.94 24.90
CA PHE A 31 -15.61 10.43 23.67
C PHE A 31 -14.68 11.30 22.82
N THR A 32 -13.86 12.15 23.43
CA THR A 32 -12.87 12.95 22.66
C THR A 32 -11.81 12.07 22.00
N ILE A 33 -11.35 11.01 22.67
CA ILE A 33 -10.38 10.05 22.12
C ILE A 33 -11.00 9.27 20.97
N ILE A 34 -12.23 8.76 21.14
CA ILE A 34 -12.94 8.04 20.08
C ILE A 34 -13.18 8.95 18.87
N GLY A 35 -13.59 10.20 19.10
CA GLY A 35 -13.78 11.20 18.04
C GLY A 35 -12.49 11.49 17.28
N ALA A 36 -11.37 11.66 18.00
CA ALA A 36 -10.07 11.85 17.37
C ALA A 36 -9.66 10.63 16.54
N LEU A 37 -9.78 9.42 17.10
CA LEU A 37 -9.47 8.18 16.39
C LEU A 37 -10.30 8.01 15.12
N TYR A 38 -11.61 8.31 15.19
CA TYR A 38 -12.48 8.27 14.01
C TYR A 38 -11.97 9.17 12.88
N VAL A 39 -11.62 10.43 13.20
CA VAL A 39 -11.08 11.37 12.20
C VAL A 39 -9.76 10.86 11.62
N PHE A 40 -8.85 10.36 12.47
CA PHE A 40 -7.58 9.77 12.01
C PHE A 40 -7.80 8.58 11.08
N THR A 41 -8.69 7.66 11.43
CA THR A 41 -9.03 6.51 10.59
C THR A 41 -9.65 6.96 9.26
N ARG A 42 -10.51 7.98 9.25
CA ARG A 42 -11.10 8.51 8.01
C ARG A 42 -10.06 9.15 7.09
N MET A 43 -9.13 9.95 7.64
CA MET A 43 -8.06 10.54 6.85
C MET A 43 -7.10 9.48 6.29
N LYS A 44 -6.76 8.47 7.10
CA LYS A 44 -5.92 7.35 6.66
C LYS A 44 -6.57 6.49 5.59
N GLY A 45 -7.89 6.26 5.68
CA GLY A 45 -8.64 5.55 4.65
C GLY A 45 -8.54 6.23 3.29
N ILE A 46 -8.73 7.56 3.26
CA ILE A 46 -8.63 8.35 2.02
C ILE A 46 -7.22 8.27 1.42
N GLU A 47 -6.17 8.42 2.24
CA GLU A 47 -4.78 8.30 1.79
C GLU A 47 -4.49 6.91 1.19
N GLN A 48 -5.02 5.86 1.81
CA GLN A 48 -4.85 4.49 1.38
C GLN A 48 -5.59 4.21 0.06
N ASP A 49 -6.80 4.73 -0.11
CA ASP A 49 -7.56 4.59 -1.35
C ASP A 49 -6.84 5.23 -2.55
N TYR A 50 -6.24 6.41 -2.37
CA TYR A 50 -5.43 7.04 -3.42
C TYR A 50 -4.24 6.16 -3.83
N LYS A 51 -3.49 5.66 -2.85
CA LYS A 51 -2.36 4.75 -3.10
C LYS A 51 -2.79 3.46 -3.78
N TYR A 52 -3.92 2.90 -3.36
CA TYR A 52 -4.46 1.68 -3.95
C TYR A 52 -4.84 1.89 -5.42
N ASN A 53 -5.53 2.99 -5.73
CA ASN A 53 -5.91 3.32 -7.10
C ASN A 53 -4.70 3.47 -8.03
N ASP A 54 -3.63 4.11 -7.55
CA ASP A 54 -2.40 4.25 -8.34
C ASP A 54 -1.71 2.91 -8.57
N LEU A 55 -1.69 2.03 -7.57
CA LEU A 55 -1.15 0.67 -7.71
C LEU A 55 -2.00 -0.17 -8.67
N ALA A 56 -3.33 -0.11 -8.57
CA ALA A 56 -4.24 -0.82 -9.46
C ALA A 56 -4.01 -0.44 -10.93
N LYS A 57 -3.92 0.86 -11.21
CA LYS A 57 -3.60 1.36 -12.57
C LYS A 57 -2.27 0.82 -13.09
N ARG A 58 -1.22 0.79 -12.25
CA ARG A 58 0.09 0.25 -12.66
C ARG A 58 0.00 -1.24 -12.97
N ILE A 59 -0.73 -2.01 -12.16
CA ILE A 59 -0.95 -3.45 -12.39
C ILE A 59 -1.66 -3.67 -13.72
N ASP A 60 -2.67 -2.87 -14.05
CA ASP A 60 -3.40 -3.00 -15.32
C ASP A 60 -2.50 -2.69 -16.52
N VAL A 61 -1.69 -1.63 -16.45
CA VAL A 61 -0.70 -1.32 -17.50
C VAL A 61 0.29 -2.47 -17.67
N GLN A 62 0.85 -2.99 -16.58
CA GLN A 62 1.77 -4.12 -16.64
C GLN A 62 1.12 -5.39 -17.18
N LYS A 63 -0.16 -5.61 -16.90
CA LYS A 63 -0.93 -6.74 -17.42
C LYS A 63 -1.11 -6.63 -18.93
N ILE A 64 -1.41 -5.44 -19.45
CA ILE A 64 -1.50 -5.18 -20.90
C ILE A 64 -0.13 -5.38 -21.56
N GLN A 65 0.92 -4.77 -21.01
CA GLN A 65 2.29 -4.93 -21.52
C GLN A 65 2.72 -6.40 -21.54
N ASN A 66 2.40 -7.18 -20.50
CA ASN A 66 2.68 -8.62 -20.49
C ASN A 66 1.93 -9.39 -21.58
N LYS A 67 0.67 -9.02 -21.88
CA LYS A 67 -0.07 -9.63 -22.99
C LYS A 67 0.59 -9.31 -24.33
N GLU A 68 0.99 -8.05 -24.53
CA GLU A 68 1.70 -7.61 -25.74
C GLU A 68 3.04 -8.29 -25.89
N LEU A 69 3.84 -8.39 -24.82
CA LEU A 69 5.13 -9.08 -24.83
C LEU A 69 4.97 -10.57 -25.14
N LYS A 70 3.95 -11.23 -24.60
CA LYS A 70 3.63 -12.62 -24.94
C LYS A 70 3.24 -12.77 -26.42
N ALA A 71 2.42 -11.87 -26.94
CA ALA A 71 2.04 -11.86 -28.35
C ALA A 71 3.24 -11.60 -29.26
N LYS A 72 4.12 -10.65 -28.90
CA LYS A 72 5.36 -10.36 -29.61
C LYS A 72 6.28 -11.57 -29.59
N LYS A 73 6.49 -12.19 -28.44
CA LYS A 73 7.27 -13.43 -28.31
C LYS A 73 6.75 -14.52 -29.23
N ALA A 74 5.44 -14.75 -29.26
CA ALA A 74 4.82 -15.74 -30.15
C ALA A 74 5.02 -15.40 -31.64
N ARG A 75 4.94 -14.11 -32.02
CA ARG A 75 5.23 -13.65 -33.38
C ARG A 75 6.68 -13.88 -33.78
N GLU A 76 7.63 -13.56 -32.89
CA GLU A 76 9.06 -13.78 -33.17
C GLU A 76 9.43 -15.26 -33.26
N LEU A 77 8.76 -16.10 -32.46
CA LEU A 77 8.90 -17.56 -32.52
C LEU A 77 8.08 -18.20 -33.66
N SER A 78 7.45 -17.42 -34.53
CA SER A 78 6.76 -17.98 -35.69
C SER A 78 7.78 -18.59 -36.67
N VAL A 79 7.41 -19.69 -37.33
CA VAL A 79 8.28 -20.38 -38.31
C VAL A 79 8.82 -19.42 -39.37
N LYS A 80 7.99 -18.47 -39.83
CA LYS A 80 8.40 -17.45 -40.80
C LYS A 80 9.53 -16.57 -40.28
N ASN A 81 9.40 -16.04 -39.07
CA ASN A 81 10.43 -15.18 -38.47
C ASN A 81 11.67 -15.99 -38.09
N LEU A 82 11.51 -17.20 -37.56
CA LEU A 82 12.62 -18.10 -37.26
C LEU A 82 13.46 -18.43 -38.51
N LYS A 83 12.82 -18.72 -39.65
CA LYS A 83 13.52 -18.92 -40.94
C LYS A 83 14.22 -17.65 -41.41
N ALA A 84 13.58 -16.48 -41.25
CA ALA A 84 14.20 -15.20 -41.58
C ALA A 84 15.43 -14.92 -40.71
N TYR A 85 15.38 -15.21 -39.41
CA TYR A 85 16.51 -15.10 -38.50
C TYR A 85 17.62 -16.10 -38.84
N ALA A 86 17.27 -17.36 -39.12
CA ALA A 86 18.24 -18.37 -39.52
C ALA A 86 19.01 -17.93 -40.77
N LYS A 87 18.31 -17.40 -41.78
CA LYS A 87 18.93 -16.84 -42.98
C LYS A 87 19.78 -15.60 -42.68
N LYS A 88 19.32 -14.70 -41.81
CA LYS A 88 20.06 -13.47 -41.45
C LYS A 88 21.38 -13.77 -40.74
N TYR A 89 21.41 -14.81 -39.91
CA TYR A 89 22.57 -15.18 -39.09
C TYR A 89 23.34 -16.39 -39.64
N ASN A 90 23.06 -16.83 -40.88
CA ASN A 90 23.67 -18.01 -41.51
C ASN A 90 23.61 -19.28 -40.63
N LEU A 91 22.51 -19.47 -39.91
CA LEU A 91 22.27 -20.68 -39.11
C LEU A 91 21.76 -21.78 -40.03
N GLN A 92 22.36 -22.97 -39.93
CA GLN A 92 21.90 -24.17 -40.62
C GLN A 92 20.66 -24.75 -39.92
N GLU A 93 19.75 -25.34 -40.69
CA GLU A 93 18.61 -26.07 -40.11
C GLU A 93 19.15 -27.23 -39.25
N PRO A 94 18.65 -27.41 -38.01
CA PRO A 94 19.14 -28.46 -37.14
C PRO A 94 18.78 -29.84 -37.71
N ASP A 95 19.82 -30.64 -37.96
CA ASP A 95 19.70 -32.06 -38.33
C ASP A 95 19.22 -32.91 -37.12
N GLU A 96 18.79 -34.15 -37.33
CA GLU A 96 18.24 -35.06 -36.30
C GLU A 96 19.14 -35.18 -35.06
N LYS A 97 20.47 -35.05 -35.23
CA LYS A 97 21.47 -35.06 -34.15
C LYS A 97 21.50 -33.78 -33.28
N HIS A 98 20.87 -32.70 -33.73
CA HIS A 98 20.86 -31.39 -33.09
C HIS A 98 19.49 -31.03 -32.47
N ILE A 99 18.52 -31.94 -32.50
CA ILE A 99 17.23 -31.77 -31.84
C ILE A 99 17.41 -31.93 -30.32
N ILE A 100 17.40 -30.81 -29.59
CA ILE A 100 17.41 -30.82 -28.13
C ILE A 100 15.99 -31.10 -27.64
N VAL A 101 15.70 -32.34 -27.27
CA VAL A 101 14.43 -32.72 -26.62
C VAL A 101 14.49 -32.29 -25.16
N VAL A 102 13.68 -31.29 -24.77
CA VAL A 102 13.55 -30.88 -23.37
C VAL A 102 12.47 -31.74 -22.70
N PRO A 103 12.83 -32.61 -21.74
CA PRO A 103 11.84 -33.44 -21.04
C PRO A 103 10.93 -32.58 -20.16
N LYS A 104 9.63 -32.93 -20.09
CA LYS A 104 8.69 -32.33 -19.14
C LYS A 104 9.03 -32.77 -17.72
N LYS A 105 9.17 -31.81 -16.80
CA LYS A 105 9.05 -32.03 -15.37
C LYS A 105 7.59 -32.17 -14.97
#